data_AF-A0A844DR72-F1
#
_entry.id   AF-A0A844DR72-F1
#
_cell.length_a   1.000
_cell.length_b   1.000
_cell.length_c   1.000
_cell.angle_alpha   90.00
_cell.angle_beta   90.00
_cell.angle_gamma   90.00
#
_symmetry.space_group_name_H-M   'P 1'
#
loop_
_entity.id
_entity.type
_entity.pdbx_description
1 polymer ?
#
loop_
_entity_poly.entity_id
_entity_poly.type
_entity_poly.pdbx_seq_one_letter_code
_entity_poly.pdbx_strand_id
1 'polypeptide(L)' 'MERAKVALPPRTSTYDVVIVEYLKKVVPVEAASWEEAKMLVSEAWDNGTYVLTADDFADVSFTLGR' A
#
# COMPACT_ATOMS: atom_id res chain seq x y z
N MET A 1 48.53 20.10 19.88
CA MET A 1 47.17 20.01 20.44
C MET A 1 46.21 19.84 19.29
N GLU A 2 45.56 18.69 19.21
CA GLU A 2 44.63 18.33 18.15
C GLU A 2 43.32 19.10 18.36
N ARG A 3 42.95 19.96 17.40
CA ARG A 3 41.63 20.60 17.42
C ARG A 3 40.61 19.51 17.08
N ALA A 4 39.90 19.03 18.08
CA ALA A 4 38.71 18.22 17.85
C ALA A 4 37.80 18.99 16.90
N LYS A 5 37.60 18.47 15.68
CA LYS A 5 36.55 18.94 14.78
C LYS A 5 35.25 18.68 15.53
N VAL A 6 34.63 19.72 16.07
CA VAL A 6 33.27 19.65 16.61
C VAL A 6 32.39 19.25 15.43
N ALA A 7 32.02 17.97 15.37
CA ALA A 7 31.04 17.50 14.42
C ALA A 7 29.74 18.22 14.77
N LEU A 8 29.27 19.10 13.89
CA LEU A 8 27.94 19.68 14.03
C LEU A 8 26.94 18.52 14.10
N PRO A 9 26.00 18.50 15.07
CA PRO A 9 25.00 17.45 15.11
C PRO A 9 24.24 17.45 13.78
N PRO A 10 23.85 16.28 13.27
CA PRO A 10 23.07 16.20 12.03
C PRO A 10 21.82 17.06 12.20
N ARG A 11 21.59 17.96 11.23
CA ARG A 11 20.34 18.73 11.20
C ARG A 11 19.19 17.76 10.99
N THR A 12 18.29 17.69 11.96
CA THR A 12 17.08 16.87 11.88
C THR A 12 15.93 17.76 11.43
N SER A 13 15.13 17.27 10.49
CA SER A 13 13.93 17.93 9.98
C SER A 13 12.73 17.01 10.15
N THR A 14 11.58 17.57 10.50
CA THR A 14 10.30 16.83 10.54
C THR A 14 9.64 16.88 9.17
N TYR A 15 9.10 15.75 8.72
CA TYR A 15 8.38 15.62 7.46
C TYR A 15 7.08 14.87 7.70
N ASP A 16 5.99 15.37 7.10
CA ASP A 16 4.76 14.59 6.97
C ASP A 16 4.94 13.64 5.77
N VAL A 17 4.69 12.35 5.99
CA VAL A 17 4.83 11.31 4.97
C VAL A 17 3.49 10.63 4.77
N VAL A 18 2.98 10.65 3.55
CA VAL A 18 1.80 9.89 3.14
C VAL A 18 2.25 8.51 2.72
N ILE A 19 1.61 7.50 3.31
CA ILE A 19 1.81 6.09 3.00
C ILE A 19 0.57 5.59 2.28
N VAL A 20 0.74 5.02 1.09
CA VAL A 20 -0.34 4.35 0.34
C VAL A 20 0.06 2.90 0.13
N GLU A 21 -0.79 1.99 0.63
CA GLU A 21 -0.64 0.55 0.44
C GLU A 21 -1.44 0.09 -0.78
N TYR A 22 -0.87 -0.85 -1.52
CA TYR A 22 -1.53 -1.56 -2.61
C TYR A 22 -1.75 -3.01 -2.18
N LEU A 23 -3.01 -3.42 -2.09
CA LEU A 23 -3.40 -4.79 -1.76
C LEU A 23 -3.81 -5.52 -3.04
N LYS A 24 -3.47 -6.81 -3.15
CA LYS A 24 -3.80 -7.65 -4.30
C LYS A 24 -4.23 -9.04 -3.84
N LYS A 25 -5.43 -9.44 -4.26
CA LYS A 25 -5.95 -10.81 -4.08
C LYS A 25 -6.23 -11.44 -5.44
N VAL A 26 -5.87 -12.71 -5.60
CA VAL A 26 -6.29 -13.52 -6.76
C VAL A 26 -7.46 -14.39 -6.32
N VAL A 27 -8.57 -14.29 -7.05
CA VAL A 27 -9.81 -15.01 -6.75
C VAL A 27 -10.11 -15.95 -7.91
N PRO A 28 -10.23 -17.27 -7.68
CA PRO A 28 -10.74 -18.18 -8.69
C PRO A 28 -12.25 -17.98 -8.86
N VAL A 29 -12.70 -17.82 -10.10
CA VAL A 29 -14.12 -17.60 -10.42
C VAL A 29 -14.51 -18.54 -11.55
N GLU A 30 -15.60 -19.28 -11.34
CA GLU A 30 -16.26 -20.05 -12.39
C GLU A 30 -17.28 -19.15 -13.07
N ALA A 31 -17.10 -18.91 -14.37
CA ALA A 31 -17.99 -18.08 -15.17
C ALA A 31 -17.94 -18.54 -16.63
N ALA A 32 -19.01 -18.31 -17.38
CA ALA A 32 -19.10 -18.59 -18.81
C ALA A 32 -18.35 -17.55 -19.66
N SER A 33 -18.02 -16.38 -19.10
CA SER A 33 -17.25 -15.33 -19.77
C SER A 33 -16.45 -14.47 -18.80
N TRP A 34 -15.57 -13.65 -19.36
CA TRP A 34 -14.80 -12.67 -18.60
C TRP A 34 -15.67 -11.55 -18.03
N GLU A 35 -16.66 -11.09 -18.80
CA GLU A 35 -17.63 -10.09 -18.37
C GLU A 35 -18.42 -10.59 -17.16
N GLU A 36 -18.86 -11.86 -17.20
CA GLU A 36 -19.55 -12.48 -16.06
C GLU A 36 -18.61 -12.64 -14.86
N ALA A 37 -17.36 -13.10 -15.07
CA ALA A 37 -16.38 -13.20 -13.98
C ALA A 37 -16.14 -11.86 -13.27
N LYS A 38 -16.01 -10.77 -14.04
CA LYS A 38 -15.87 -9.40 -13.48
C LYS A 38 -17.10 -8.98 -12.69
N MET A 39 -18.29 -9.23 -13.23
CA MET A 39 -19.56 -8.89 -12.57
C MET A 39 -19.68 -9.61 -11.22
N LEU A 40 -19.42 -10.92 -11.18
CA LEU A 40 -19.46 -11.74 -9.96
C LEU A 40 -18.46 -11.25 -8.91
N VAL A 41 -17.23 -10.89 -9.32
CA VAL A 41 -16.22 -10.37 -8.39
C VAL A 41 -16.60 -8.99 -7.86
N SER A 42 -17.15 -8.11 -8.71
CA SER A 42 -17.61 -6.78 -8.29
C SER A 42 -18.73 -6.88 -7.27
N GLU A 43 -19.75 -7.72 -7.52
CA GLU A 43 -20.86 -7.92 -6.59
C GLU A 43 -20.38 -8.52 -5.25
N ALA A 44 -19.49 -9.52 -5.31
CA ALA A 44 -18.91 -10.11 -4.10
C ALA A 44 -18.04 -9.12 -3.32
N TRP A 45 -17.33 -8.22 -3.99
CA TRP A 45 -16.61 -7.13 -3.36
C TRP A 45 -17.56 -6.14 -2.67
N ASP A 46 -18.58 -5.66 -3.38
CA ASP A 46 -19.55 -4.68 -2.88
C ASP A 46 -20.35 -5.22 -1.68
N ASN A 47 -20.60 -6.53 -1.67
CA ASN A 47 -21.25 -7.23 -0.56
C ASN A 47 -20.30 -7.55 0.61
N GLY A 48 -19.00 -7.22 0.50
CA GLY A 48 -18.00 -7.46 1.54
C GLY A 48 -17.57 -8.91 1.68
N THR A 49 -17.86 -9.78 0.71
CA THR A 49 -17.38 -11.17 0.66
C THR A 49 -15.86 -11.21 0.44
N TYR A 50 -15.36 -10.38 -0.48
CA TYR A 50 -13.93 -10.19 -0.66
C TYR A 50 -13.45 -8.99 0.14
N VAL A 51 -12.77 -9.28 1.25
CA VAL A 51 -12.04 -8.27 2.03
C VAL A 51 -10.55 -8.50 1.85
N LEU A 52 -9.86 -7.45 1.45
CA LEU A 52 -8.39 -7.44 1.38
C LEU A 52 -7.86 -6.95 2.71
N THR A 53 -6.86 -7.68 3.20
CA THR A 53 -6.26 -7.46 4.52
C THR A 53 -4.75 -7.30 4.39
N ALA A 54 -4.06 -7.18 5.52
CA ALA A 54 -2.60 -7.13 5.55
C ALA A 54 -1.94 -8.35 4.89
N ASP A 55 -2.59 -9.52 4.89
CA ASP A 55 -2.09 -10.72 4.23
C ASP A 55 -2.10 -10.62 2.69
N ASP A 56 -2.88 -9.68 2.14
CA ASP A 56 -2.96 -9.40 0.69
C ASP A 56 -2.00 -8.27 0.26
N PHE A 57 -1.02 -7.91 1.11
CA PHE A 57 -0.05 -6.85 0.81
C PHE A 57 0.73 -7.14 -0.47
N ALA A 58 0.75 -6.16 -1.39
CA ALA A 58 1.49 -6.26 -2.64
C ALA A 58 2.62 -5.23 -2.72
N ASP A 59 2.35 -3.97 -2.35
CA ASP A 59 3.34 -2.89 -2.42
C ASP A 59 2.98 -1.70 -1.54
N VAL A 60 3.92 -0.79 -1.32
CA VAL A 60 3.74 0.46 -0.59
C VAL A 60 4.45 1.62 -1.29
N SER A 61 3.81 2.79 -1.32
CA SER A 61 4.42 4.03 -1.79
C SER A 61 4.45 5.09 -0.69
N PHE A 62 5.49 5.92 -0.75
CA PHE A 62 5.75 7.00 0.19
C PHE A 62 5.85 8.32 -0.56
N THR A 63 5.10 9.33 -0.13
CA THR A 63 5.14 10.67 -0.69
C THR A 63 5.14 11.73 0.40
N LEU A 64 5.57 12.94 0.09
CA LEU A 64 5.51 14.06 1.05
C LEU A 64 4.05 14.47 1.26
N GLY A 65 3.62 14.56 2.51
CA GLY A 65 2.35 15.16 2.89
C GLY A 65 2.34 16.63 2.50
N ARG A 66 1.38 17.01 1.66
CA ARG A 66 1.19 18.40 1.22
C ARG A 66 0.08 19.07 2.02
#